data_AF-U7QM12-F1
#
_entry.id   AF-U7QM12-F1
#
_cell.length_a   1.000
_cell.length_b   1.000
_cell.length_c   1.000
_cell.angle_alpha   90.00
_cell.angle_beta   90.00
_cell.angle_gamma   90.00
#
_symmetry.space_group_name_H-M   'P 1'
#
loop_
_entity.id
_entity.type
_entity.pdbx_description
1 polymer ?
#
loop_
_entity_poly.entity_id
_entity_poly.type
_entity_poly.pdbx_seq_one_letter_code
_entity_poly.pdbx_strand_id
1 'polypeptide(L)'
;MRLKRREFLLFLGASLSTASLSSCEDKNLSLDPKSSVKPPKTPLSFQPVKGPIPLATDVVETQVGQFIPIRTASASKQQIQAYKTYEVVDDLVLPEGFTYDLIAAWGDPVGDSRFGYNNDYLSFIETNQNEGYLTINFEYISSATWVQTYEKVIGKSLPIKTIETALKAEKKPRINAFALPANDAVRQAIREVSQEGLIDVGMGVISIRRNSEGKWERTYSAADRRITGISGWIDSRYLKSTGPGVAVFRKKGKGYSDGLGDRIIGTFGNCAGGTTPWGTVFSAEENFQAHVPEDVYPDGTAVNPSETPFSGRLGGLGNVFGLAG
;
A
#
# COMPACT_ATOMS: atom_id res chain seq x y z
N MET A 1 22.07 -0.67 20.34
CA MET A 1 21.92 0.14 21.57
C MET A 1 20.65 -0.32 22.29
N ARG A 2 20.70 -0.79 23.54
CA ARG A 2 19.50 -1.26 24.28
C ARG A 2 18.91 -0.09 25.07
N LEU A 3 17.82 0.50 24.56
CA LEU A 3 17.03 1.49 25.30
C LEU A 3 16.32 0.81 26.47
N LYS A 4 16.51 1.32 27.70
CA LYS A 4 15.82 0.79 28.87
C LYS A 4 14.38 1.31 28.89
N ARG A 5 13.45 0.53 29.46
CA ARG A 5 12.01 0.88 29.58
C ARG A 5 11.77 2.30 30.12
N ARG A 6 12.61 2.77 31.05
CA ARG A 6 12.53 4.13 31.61
C ARG A 6 12.83 5.23 30.56
N GLU A 7 13.76 4.99 29.65
CA GLU A 7 14.18 5.94 28.63
C GLU A 7 13.11 6.04 27.53
N PHE A 8 12.46 4.92 27.21
CA PHE A 8 11.31 4.90 26.30
C PHE A 8 10.10 5.64 26.87
N LEU A 9 9.81 5.47 28.17
CA LEU A 9 8.72 6.20 28.83
C LEU A 9 9.02 7.70 28.96
N LEU A 10 10.28 8.08 29.17
CA LEU A 10 10.72 9.48 29.14
C LEU A 10 10.55 10.11 27.75
N PHE A 11 10.89 9.37 26.69
CA PHE A 11 10.68 9.83 25.31
C PHE A 11 9.20 10.08 24.99
N LEU A 12 8.30 9.17 25.40
CA LEU A 12 6.85 9.33 25.23
C LEU A 12 6.26 10.46 26.12
N GLY A 13 6.78 10.63 27.34
CA GLY A 13 6.33 11.69 28.24
C GLY A 13 6.76 13.08 27.77
N ALA A 14 7.97 13.21 27.23
CA ALA A 14 8.50 14.47 26.72
C ALA A 14 7.75 14.95 25.46
N SER A 15 7.32 14.04 24.59
CA SER A 15 6.55 14.37 23.39
C SER A 15 5.09 14.73 23.66
N LEU A 16 4.48 14.19 24.73
CA LEU A 16 3.14 14.61 25.18
C LEU A 16 3.15 16.00 25.84
N SER A 17 4.24 16.38 26.51
CA SER A 17 4.37 17.67 27.20
C SER A 17 4.48 18.85 26.23
N THR A 18 5.18 18.67 25.11
CA THR A 18 5.35 19.69 24.06
C THR A 18 4.08 19.90 23.23
N ALA A 19 3.27 18.85 23.04
CA ALA A 19 1.99 18.97 22.35
C ALA A 19 0.94 19.75 23.17
N SER A 20 0.93 19.62 24.51
CA SER A 20 -0.07 20.29 25.37
C SER A 20 0.25 21.75 25.71
N LEU A 21 1.51 22.18 25.65
CA LEU A 21 1.88 23.57 25.96
C LEU A 21 1.73 24.53 24.78
N SER A 22 1.59 24.00 23.56
CA SER A 22 1.34 24.82 22.36
C SER A 22 -0.13 25.27 22.24
N SER A 23 -1.03 24.71 23.05
CA SER A 23 -2.48 24.96 23.00
C SER A 23 -2.97 26.01 24.01
N CYS A 24 -2.07 26.71 24.70
CA CYS A 24 -2.43 27.72 25.71
C CYS A 24 -1.96 29.15 25.40
N GLU A 25 -1.39 29.40 24.21
CA GLU A 25 -1.11 30.76 23.72
C GLU A 25 -2.04 31.14 22.55
N ASP A 26 -3.35 31.06 22.76
CA ASP A 26 -4.34 31.74 21.92
C ASP A 26 -4.80 33.02 22.60
N LYS A 27 -4.13 34.13 22.27
CA LYS A 27 -4.71 35.47 22.39
C LYS A 27 -4.49 36.24 21.08
N ASN A 28 -5.58 36.33 20.31
CA ASN A 28 -5.85 37.30 19.25
C ASN A 28 -4.92 37.26 18.03
N LEU A 29 -5.02 36.20 17.22
CA LEU A 29 -4.69 36.27 15.80
C LEU A 29 -5.87 36.87 15.03
N SER A 30 -5.89 38.20 14.96
CA SER A 30 -6.60 38.90 13.88
C SER A 30 -6.00 38.43 12.55
N LEU A 31 -6.82 37.82 11.69
CA LEU A 31 -6.45 37.50 10.31
C LEU A 31 -6.30 38.82 9.55
N ASP A 32 -5.13 39.42 9.65
CA ASP A 32 -4.75 40.58 8.87
C ASP A 32 -4.56 40.14 7.40
N PRO A 33 -5.41 40.57 6.43
CA PRO A 33 -5.34 40.11 5.03
C PRO A 33 -4.07 40.60 4.30
N LYS A 34 -3.18 41.29 5.00
CA LYS A 34 -1.95 41.91 4.50
C LYS A 34 -0.68 41.19 4.94
N SER A 35 -0.75 39.97 5.44
CA SER A 35 0.46 39.16 5.63
C SER A 35 1.03 38.73 4.27
N SER A 36 1.86 39.60 3.68
CA SER A 36 2.70 39.23 2.55
C SER A 36 3.76 38.25 3.04
N VAL A 37 3.50 36.95 2.90
CA VAL A 37 4.56 35.94 3.02
C VAL A 37 5.65 36.32 2.02
N LYS A 38 6.81 36.76 2.52
CA LYS A 38 7.97 37.05 1.67
C LYS A 38 8.37 35.74 0.98
N PRO A 39 8.58 35.73 -0.34
CA PRO A 39 9.03 34.53 -1.02
C PRO A 39 10.36 34.06 -0.39
N PRO A 40 10.59 32.74 -0.29
CA PRO A 40 11.87 32.22 0.16
C PRO A 40 12.98 32.85 -0.69
N LYS A 41 13.96 33.46 -0.02
CA LYS A 41 15.05 34.22 -0.66
C LYS A 41 16.12 33.33 -1.30
N THR A 42 16.04 32.02 -1.12
CA THR A 42 17.04 31.08 -1.67
C THR A 42 16.49 30.49 -2.96
N PRO A 43 17.08 30.80 -4.13
CA PRO A 43 16.69 30.11 -5.37
C PRO A 43 16.93 28.61 -5.19
N LEU A 44 16.00 27.80 -5.70
CA LEU A 44 16.18 26.35 -5.76
C LEU A 44 17.45 26.04 -6.57
N SER A 45 18.18 25.00 -6.17
CA SER A 45 19.39 24.56 -6.87
C SER A 45 19.11 23.81 -8.18
N PHE A 46 17.83 23.64 -8.52
CA PHE A 46 17.34 22.96 -9.72
C PHE A 46 16.12 23.70 -10.28
N GLN A 47 15.81 23.47 -11.55
CA GLN A 47 14.56 23.96 -12.15
C GLN A 47 13.43 22.97 -11.88
N PRO A 48 12.32 23.38 -11.21
CA PRO A 48 11.18 22.49 -10.97
C PRO A 48 10.53 22.02 -12.28
N VAL A 49 10.00 20.80 -12.26
CA VAL A 49 9.15 20.29 -13.35
C VAL A 49 7.81 21.03 -13.34
N LYS A 50 7.38 21.52 -14.50
CA LYS A 50 6.09 22.19 -14.65
C LYS A 50 4.96 21.15 -14.61
N GLY A 51 4.14 21.19 -13.56
CA GLY A 51 2.95 20.36 -13.43
C GLY A 51 1.71 20.91 -14.16
N PRO A 52 0.60 20.14 -14.19
CA PRO A 52 -0.66 20.57 -14.79
C PRO A 52 -1.39 21.64 -13.97
N ILE A 53 -1.07 21.76 -12.68
CA ILE A 53 -1.65 22.73 -11.75
C ILE A 53 -0.57 23.74 -11.38
N PRO A 54 -0.83 25.06 -11.48
CA PRO A 54 0.15 26.07 -11.12
C PRO A 54 0.47 26.04 -9.62
N LEU A 55 1.74 25.96 -9.27
CA LEU A 55 2.26 26.04 -7.90
C LEU A 55 2.77 27.44 -7.58
N ALA A 56 2.77 27.82 -6.30
CA ALA A 56 3.24 29.15 -5.88
C ALA A 56 4.70 29.47 -6.29
N THR A 57 5.48 28.43 -6.54
CA THR A 57 6.88 28.46 -6.98
C THR A 57 7.06 28.50 -8.49
N ASP A 58 5.99 28.32 -9.26
CA ASP A 58 6.10 28.28 -10.71
C ASP A 58 6.44 29.66 -11.27
N VAL A 59 7.31 29.63 -12.28
CA VAL A 59 7.75 30.81 -13.00
C VAL A 59 7.11 30.78 -14.38
N VAL A 60 6.18 31.71 -14.64
CA VAL A 60 5.68 31.91 -16.01
C VAL A 60 6.62 32.88 -16.71
N GLU A 61 7.43 32.36 -17.62
CA GLU A 61 8.30 33.18 -18.47
C GLU A 61 7.43 34.05 -19.37
N THR A 62 7.49 35.38 -19.17
CA THR A 62 6.90 36.34 -20.10
C THR A 62 7.87 36.58 -21.25
N GLN A 63 7.35 37.00 -22.41
CA GLN A 63 8.12 37.33 -23.63
C GLN A 63 9.19 38.46 -23.47
N VAL A 64 9.53 38.85 -22.24
CA VAL A 64 10.54 39.86 -21.90
C VAL A 64 11.42 39.43 -20.71
N GLY A 65 11.52 38.12 -20.41
CA GLY A 65 12.45 37.62 -19.39
C GLY A 65 12.16 38.10 -17.96
N GLN A 66 10.92 38.49 -17.65
CA GLN A 66 10.53 38.89 -16.30
C GLN A 66 9.80 37.76 -15.56
N PHE A 67 10.30 37.49 -14.36
CA PHE A 67 9.79 36.56 -13.35
C PHE A 67 8.53 37.15 -12.69
N ILE A 68 7.38 36.47 -12.81
CA ILE A 68 6.16 36.85 -12.07
C ILE A 68 5.91 35.81 -10.98
N PRO A 69 6.14 36.12 -9.70
CA PRO A 69 5.76 35.25 -8.59
C PRO A 69 4.25 35.08 -8.54
N ILE A 70 3.78 33.86 -8.25
CA ILE A 70 2.35 33.58 -8.09
C ILE A 70 1.86 34.28 -6.82
N ARG A 71 1.18 35.42 -6.97
CA ARG A 71 0.44 36.05 -5.86
C ARG A 71 -1.05 35.83 -6.08
N THR A 72 -1.62 35.08 -5.15
CA THR A 72 -3.04 34.77 -5.01
C THR A 72 -3.91 36.03 -5.01
N ALA A 73 -4.71 36.21 -6.07
CA ALA A 73 -6.06 36.80 -6.06
C ALA A 73 -6.70 36.81 -7.46
N SER A 74 -5.90 36.76 -8.53
CA SER A 74 -6.40 36.64 -9.90
C SER A 74 -5.30 36.05 -10.79
N ALA A 75 -5.58 34.89 -11.40
CA ALA A 75 -4.66 34.31 -12.36
C ALA A 75 -4.44 35.31 -13.50
N SER A 76 -3.18 35.70 -13.74
CA SER A 76 -2.87 36.64 -14.82
C SER A 76 -3.30 36.01 -16.16
N LYS A 77 -3.62 36.84 -17.18
CA LYS A 77 -3.94 36.32 -18.53
C LYS A 77 -2.82 35.42 -19.06
N GLN A 78 -1.58 35.73 -18.70
CA GLN A 78 -0.39 34.94 -19.02
C GLN A 78 -0.40 33.59 -18.32
N GLN A 79 -0.79 33.51 -17.05
CA GLN A 79 -0.92 32.24 -16.33
C GLN A 79 -2.02 31.37 -16.93
N ILE A 80 -3.20 31.95 -17.21
CA ILE A 80 -4.30 31.23 -17.87
C ILE A 80 -3.83 30.68 -19.22
N GLN A 81 -3.08 31.47 -19.99
CA GLN A 81 -2.53 31.01 -21.28
C GLN A 81 -1.46 29.92 -21.11
N ALA A 82 -0.57 30.05 -20.11
CA ALA A 82 0.53 29.11 -19.88
C ALA A 82 0.07 27.74 -19.36
N TYR A 83 -1.08 27.66 -18.68
CA TYR A 83 -1.68 26.42 -18.15
C TYR A 83 -2.97 26.03 -18.88
N LYS A 84 -3.25 26.64 -20.04
CA LYS A 84 -4.45 26.36 -20.85
C LYS A 84 -4.48 24.92 -21.36
N THR A 85 -3.31 24.39 -21.68
CA THR A 85 -3.12 23.06 -22.23
C THR A 85 -2.01 22.36 -21.46
N TYR A 86 -2.17 21.06 -21.27
CA TYR A 86 -1.16 20.19 -20.69
C TYR A 86 -1.02 18.95 -21.58
N GLU A 87 0.20 18.57 -21.88
CA GLU A 87 0.51 17.34 -22.58
C GLU A 87 0.68 16.23 -21.56
N VAL A 88 -0.11 15.17 -21.68
CA VAL A 88 0.02 13.99 -20.81
C VAL A 88 1.21 13.18 -21.29
N VAL A 89 2.23 13.10 -20.44
CA VAL A 89 3.40 12.25 -20.63
C VAL A 89 3.29 11.07 -19.66
N ASP A 90 3.26 9.85 -20.19
CA ASP A 90 3.25 8.62 -19.41
C ASP A 90 4.69 8.20 -19.05
N ASP A 91 5.38 9.04 -18.30
CA ASP A 91 6.76 8.85 -17.85
C ASP A 91 7.02 9.59 -16.51
N LEU A 92 8.03 9.15 -15.77
CA LEU A 92 8.51 9.84 -14.57
C LEU A 92 9.42 11.01 -14.99
N VAL A 93 8.82 12.20 -15.06
CA VAL A 93 9.55 13.42 -15.40
C VAL A 93 10.25 14.01 -14.17
N LEU A 94 11.57 14.16 -14.23
CA LEU A 94 12.41 14.70 -13.17
C LEU A 94 13.05 16.03 -13.57
N PRO A 95 13.46 16.86 -12.59
CA PRO A 95 14.31 18.02 -12.86
C PRO A 95 15.62 17.66 -13.55
N GLU A 96 16.20 18.60 -14.29
CA GLU A 96 17.52 18.44 -14.89
C GLU A 96 18.57 18.04 -13.84
N GLY A 97 19.41 17.06 -14.18
CA GLY A 97 20.45 16.52 -13.30
C GLY A 97 19.97 15.42 -12.33
N PHE A 98 18.67 15.12 -12.28
CA PHE A 98 18.12 13.99 -11.52
C PHE A 98 17.87 12.78 -12.42
N THR A 99 18.02 11.59 -11.84
CA THR A 99 17.77 10.31 -12.49
C THR A 99 17.00 9.38 -11.57
N TYR A 100 16.46 8.30 -12.13
CA TYR A 100 15.87 7.21 -11.36
C TYR A 100 16.38 5.87 -11.88
N ASP A 101 16.38 4.86 -11.02
CA ASP A 101 16.66 3.47 -11.37
C ASP A 101 15.39 2.64 -11.12
N LEU A 102 15.04 1.76 -12.06
CA LEU A 102 13.98 0.77 -11.85
C LEU A 102 14.53 -0.40 -11.02
N ILE A 103 14.06 -0.53 -9.78
CA ILE A 103 14.53 -1.57 -8.86
C ILE A 103 13.79 -2.89 -9.06
N ALA A 104 12.47 -2.84 -9.21
CA ALA A 104 11.62 -4.01 -9.40
C ALA A 104 10.26 -3.58 -9.96
N ALA A 105 9.59 -4.50 -10.65
CA ALA A 105 8.23 -4.36 -11.16
C ALA A 105 7.39 -5.58 -10.77
N TRP A 106 6.06 -5.44 -10.79
CA TRP A 106 5.13 -6.55 -10.57
C TRP A 106 5.47 -7.75 -11.47
N GLY A 107 5.50 -8.94 -10.88
CA GLY A 107 5.87 -10.18 -11.57
C GLY A 107 7.34 -10.58 -11.46
N ASP A 108 8.25 -9.64 -11.14
CA ASP A 108 9.67 -9.97 -10.96
C ASP A 108 9.87 -10.99 -9.84
N PRO A 109 10.86 -11.90 -9.92
CA PRO A 109 11.05 -12.92 -8.88
C PRO A 109 11.44 -12.31 -7.52
N VAL A 110 10.82 -12.83 -6.45
CA VAL A 110 11.15 -12.50 -5.05
C VAL A 110 11.05 -13.78 -4.22
N GLY A 111 12.22 -14.36 -3.89
CA GLY A 111 12.29 -15.62 -3.17
C GLY A 111 11.60 -16.76 -3.93
N ASP A 112 10.65 -17.43 -3.27
CA ASP A 112 9.81 -18.50 -3.84
C ASP A 112 8.52 -17.98 -4.51
N SER A 113 8.44 -16.67 -4.74
CA SER A 113 7.25 -15.98 -5.25
C SER A 113 7.69 -14.84 -6.19
N ARG A 114 6.87 -13.80 -6.30
CA ARG A 114 7.05 -12.65 -7.20
C ARG A 114 6.86 -11.33 -6.49
N PHE A 115 7.30 -10.22 -7.06
CA PHE A 115 6.99 -8.87 -6.63
C PHE A 115 5.48 -8.64 -6.83
N GLY A 116 4.81 -8.13 -5.80
CA GLY A 116 3.36 -7.97 -5.78
C GLY A 116 2.86 -6.80 -6.63
N TYR A 117 1.53 -6.63 -6.65
CA TYR A 117 0.84 -5.59 -7.39
C TYR A 117 0.62 -4.36 -6.52
N ASN A 118 0.61 -3.17 -7.13
CA ASN A 118 0.43 -1.88 -6.46
C ASN A 118 1.27 -1.75 -5.19
N ASN A 119 2.59 -1.62 -5.37
CA ASN A 119 3.46 -1.38 -4.23
C ASN A 119 3.10 -0.05 -3.54
N ASP A 120 3.13 -0.07 -2.22
CA ASP A 120 2.89 1.11 -1.38
C ASP A 120 4.13 1.34 -0.49
N TYR A 121 3.94 1.50 0.83
CA TYR A 121 4.99 1.91 1.75
C TYR A 121 6.28 1.12 1.60
N LEU A 122 7.37 1.88 1.52
CA LEU A 122 8.72 1.40 1.42
C LEU A 122 9.47 1.72 2.72
N SER A 123 10.28 0.76 3.18
CA SER A 123 11.30 1.02 4.19
C SER A 123 12.62 0.39 3.81
N PHE A 124 13.68 1.19 3.87
CA PHE A 124 15.04 0.75 3.64
C PHE A 124 15.76 0.50 4.96
N ILE A 125 16.22 -0.73 5.16
CA ILE A 125 17.04 -1.15 6.29
C ILE A 125 18.46 -1.39 5.79
N GLU A 126 19.35 -0.44 6.08
CA GLU A 126 20.76 -0.55 5.73
C GLU A 126 21.42 -1.70 6.51
N THR A 127 22.07 -2.62 5.81
CA THR A 127 22.84 -3.72 6.39
C THR A 127 24.34 -3.47 6.32
N ASN A 128 24.78 -2.71 5.31
CA ASN A 128 26.14 -2.25 5.11
C ASN A 128 26.14 -0.96 4.29
N GLN A 129 27.27 -0.27 4.20
CA GLN A 129 27.40 0.93 3.38
C GLN A 129 26.98 0.61 1.93
N ASN A 130 25.95 1.31 1.44
CA ASN A 130 25.38 1.12 0.11
C ASN A 130 24.70 -0.24 -0.13
N GLU A 131 24.25 -0.93 0.92
CA GLU A 131 23.53 -2.21 0.80
C GLU A 131 22.46 -2.31 1.89
N GLY A 132 21.35 -2.96 1.56
CA GLY A 132 20.31 -3.21 2.54
C GLY A 132 19.14 -4.00 2.02
N TYR A 133 18.13 -4.07 2.88
CA TYR A 133 16.84 -4.62 2.54
C TYR A 133 15.84 -3.51 2.31
N LEU A 134 15.15 -3.55 1.18
CA LEU A 134 13.94 -2.78 0.96
C LEU A 134 12.75 -3.67 1.33
N THR A 135 11.95 -3.24 2.28
CA THR A 135 10.65 -3.84 2.58
C THR A 135 9.57 -3.05 1.87
N ILE A 136 8.62 -3.77 1.27
CA ILE A 136 7.61 -3.20 0.38
C ILE A 136 6.24 -3.73 0.77
N ASN A 137 5.28 -2.84 0.92
CA ASN A 137 3.87 -3.21 0.99
C ASN A 137 3.28 -3.40 -0.41
N PHE A 138 2.31 -4.29 -0.55
CA PHE A 138 1.51 -4.52 -1.76
C PHE A 138 0.03 -4.45 -1.38
N GLU A 139 -0.61 -3.34 -1.73
CA GLU A 139 -1.80 -2.89 -1.04
C GLU A 139 -3.08 -3.56 -1.56
N TYR A 140 -3.35 -3.46 -2.87
CA TYR A 140 -4.62 -3.87 -3.47
C TYR A 140 -4.48 -4.32 -4.93
N ILE A 141 -5.54 -4.95 -5.45
CA ILE A 141 -5.65 -5.32 -6.87
C ILE A 141 -6.56 -4.34 -7.61
N SER A 142 -6.03 -3.70 -8.66
CA SER A 142 -6.81 -2.94 -9.63
C SER A 142 -7.49 -3.91 -10.62
N SER A 143 -8.68 -4.41 -10.27
CA SER A 143 -9.29 -5.60 -10.90
C SER A 143 -9.24 -5.64 -12.43
N ALA A 144 -9.63 -4.55 -13.10
CA ALA A 144 -9.69 -4.52 -14.57
C ALA A 144 -8.29 -4.60 -15.19
N THR A 145 -7.36 -3.74 -14.76
CA THR A 145 -5.98 -3.71 -15.25
C THR A 145 -5.24 -4.99 -14.92
N TRP A 146 -5.40 -5.49 -13.69
CA TRP A 146 -4.78 -6.74 -13.25
C TRP A 146 -5.24 -7.89 -14.14
N VAL A 147 -6.54 -8.13 -14.32
CA VAL A 147 -7.05 -9.19 -15.19
C VAL A 147 -6.58 -9.04 -16.63
N GLN A 148 -6.59 -7.82 -17.17
CA GLN A 148 -6.19 -7.54 -18.55
C GLN A 148 -4.71 -7.84 -18.81
N THR A 149 -3.84 -7.60 -17.81
CA THR A 149 -2.38 -7.66 -17.98
C THR A 149 -1.74 -8.88 -17.31
N TYR A 150 -2.50 -9.62 -16.50
CA TYR A 150 -2.00 -10.74 -15.70
C TYR A 150 -1.24 -11.77 -16.54
N GLU A 151 -1.82 -12.27 -17.63
CA GLU A 151 -1.15 -13.27 -18.47
C GLU A 151 0.13 -12.73 -19.11
N LYS A 152 0.15 -11.45 -19.48
CA LYS A 152 1.35 -10.81 -20.07
C LYS A 152 2.48 -10.68 -19.06
N VAL A 153 2.16 -10.37 -17.81
CA VAL A 153 3.17 -10.14 -16.74
C VAL A 153 3.59 -11.44 -16.09
N ILE A 154 2.64 -12.35 -15.83
CA ILE A 154 2.85 -13.58 -15.07
C ILE A 154 3.06 -14.80 -15.95
N GLY A 155 2.62 -14.77 -17.21
CA GLY A 155 2.70 -15.91 -18.12
C GLY A 155 1.68 -17.02 -17.81
N LYS A 156 0.65 -16.74 -17.01
CA LYS A 156 -0.41 -17.69 -16.62
C LYS A 156 -1.78 -17.15 -16.99
N SER A 157 -2.58 -17.93 -17.73
CA SER A 157 -3.99 -17.61 -17.98
C SER A 157 -4.86 -17.89 -16.75
N LEU A 158 -5.93 -17.10 -16.58
CA LEU A 158 -6.88 -17.24 -15.48
C LEU A 158 -8.29 -17.62 -15.98
N PRO A 159 -9.06 -18.41 -15.22
CA PRO A 159 -10.40 -18.88 -15.62
C PRO A 159 -11.50 -17.81 -15.46
N ILE A 160 -11.24 -16.55 -15.83
CA ILE A 160 -12.13 -15.39 -15.65
C ILE A 160 -13.48 -15.60 -16.35
N LYS A 161 -13.48 -16.17 -17.56
CA LYS A 161 -14.71 -16.41 -18.33
C LYS A 161 -15.69 -17.34 -17.63
N THR A 162 -15.19 -18.35 -16.90
CA THR A 162 -16.01 -19.27 -16.11
C THR A 162 -16.75 -18.50 -15.01
N ILE A 163 -16.04 -17.62 -14.31
CA ILE A 163 -16.58 -16.79 -13.23
C ILE A 163 -17.61 -15.79 -13.77
N GLU A 164 -17.29 -15.08 -14.87
CA GLU A 164 -18.21 -14.12 -15.47
C GLU A 164 -19.51 -14.78 -15.95
N THR A 165 -19.42 -15.99 -16.51
CA THR A 165 -20.59 -16.76 -16.96
C THR A 165 -21.47 -17.12 -15.77
N ALA A 166 -20.87 -17.58 -14.66
CA ALA A 166 -21.60 -17.92 -13.43
C ALA A 166 -22.31 -16.69 -12.83
N LEU A 167 -21.61 -15.55 -12.70
CA LEU A 167 -22.18 -14.30 -12.18
C LEU A 167 -23.37 -13.81 -13.03
N LYS A 168 -23.26 -13.91 -14.35
CA LYS A 168 -24.37 -13.56 -15.28
C LYS A 168 -25.56 -14.51 -15.11
N ALA A 169 -25.31 -15.82 -14.99
CA ALA A 169 -26.35 -16.82 -14.87
C ALA A 169 -27.15 -16.71 -13.57
N GLU A 170 -26.48 -16.44 -12.44
CA GLU A 170 -27.13 -16.31 -11.14
C GLU A 170 -27.93 -15.01 -10.99
N LYS A 171 -27.75 -14.03 -11.88
CA LYS A 171 -28.28 -12.66 -11.76
C LYS A 171 -27.92 -12.00 -10.42
N LYS A 172 -26.85 -12.46 -9.78
CA LYS A 172 -26.34 -11.97 -8.49
C LYS A 172 -24.97 -11.33 -8.71
N PRO A 173 -24.69 -10.21 -8.04
CA PRO A 173 -23.39 -9.55 -8.17
C PRO A 173 -22.25 -10.29 -7.45
N ARG A 174 -22.57 -11.33 -6.66
CA ARG A 174 -21.63 -12.04 -5.79
C ARG A 174 -21.95 -13.53 -5.69
N ILE A 175 -20.93 -14.35 -5.45
CA ILE A 175 -21.03 -15.81 -5.29
C ILE A 175 -20.38 -16.20 -3.96
N ASN A 176 -21.11 -16.90 -3.10
CA ASN A 176 -20.55 -17.51 -1.89
C ASN A 176 -19.82 -18.82 -2.26
N ALA A 177 -18.61 -18.70 -2.79
CA ALA A 177 -17.79 -19.81 -3.23
C ALA A 177 -17.39 -20.76 -2.09
N PHE A 178 -17.37 -20.28 -0.84
CA PHE A 178 -17.15 -21.11 0.34
C PHE A 178 -18.18 -22.24 0.48
N ALA A 179 -19.44 -21.94 0.15
CA ALA A 179 -20.57 -22.86 0.30
C ALA A 179 -20.75 -23.82 -0.90
N LEU A 180 -20.06 -23.57 -2.02
CA LEU A 180 -20.12 -24.44 -3.18
C LEU A 180 -19.41 -25.79 -2.91
N PRO A 181 -19.80 -26.90 -3.54
CA PRO A 181 -19.09 -28.17 -3.45
C PRO A 181 -17.61 -28.05 -3.85
N ALA A 182 -16.72 -28.84 -3.23
CA ALA A 182 -15.27 -28.74 -3.47
C ALA A 182 -14.85 -29.02 -4.93
N ASN A 183 -15.62 -29.84 -5.63
CA ASN A 183 -15.43 -30.20 -7.05
C ASN A 183 -16.22 -29.30 -8.01
N ASP A 184 -16.89 -28.26 -7.52
CA ASP A 184 -17.61 -27.31 -8.35
C ASP A 184 -16.64 -26.48 -9.21
N ALA A 185 -16.90 -26.41 -10.53
CA ALA A 185 -16.02 -25.74 -11.47
C ALA A 185 -15.93 -24.22 -11.24
N VAL A 186 -17.02 -23.58 -10.77
CA VAL A 186 -17.04 -22.15 -10.42
C VAL A 186 -16.24 -21.94 -9.14
N ARG A 187 -16.39 -22.81 -8.13
CA ARG A 187 -15.56 -22.77 -6.92
C ARG A 187 -14.07 -22.89 -7.25
N GLN A 188 -13.68 -23.82 -8.12
CA GLN A 188 -12.29 -24.01 -8.53
C GLN A 188 -11.74 -22.79 -9.26
N ALA A 189 -12.52 -22.23 -10.20
CA ALA A 189 -12.13 -21.01 -10.91
C ALA A 189 -11.95 -19.81 -9.96
N ILE A 190 -12.90 -19.58 -9.05
CA ILE A 190 -12.81 -18.53 -8.03
C ILE A 190 -11.62 -18.77 -7.10
N ARG A 191 -11.37 -20.03 -6.69
CA ARG A 191 -10.24 -20.40 -5.85
C ARG A 191 -8.91 -20.03 -6.50
N GLU A 192 -8.74 -20.38 -7.77
CA GLU A 192 -7.51 -20.07 -8.51
C GLU A 192 -7.29 -18.56 -8.63
N VAL A 193 -8.30 -17.82 -9.09
CA VAL A 193 -8.20 -16.35 -9.23
C VAL A 193 -7.96 -15.68 -7.88
N SER A 194 -8.62 -16.14 -6.83
CA SER A 194 -8.44 -15.59 -5.48
C SER A 194 -7.07 -15.91 -4.91
N GLN A 195 -6.52 -17.10 -5.19
CA GLN A 195 -5.17 -17.45 -4.77
C GLN A 195 -4.14 -16.54 -5.45
N GLU A 196 -4.23 -16.35 -6.77
CA GLU A 196 -3.30 -15.49 -7.50
C GLU A 196 -3.42 -14.02 -7.07
N GLY A 197 -4.64 -13.52 -6.87
CA GLY A 197 -4.86 -12.17 -6.36
C GLY A 197 -4.30 -11.97 -4.95
N LEU A 198 -4.47 -12.95 -4.05
CA LEU A 198 -3.92 -12.89 -2.70
C LEU A 198 -2.39 -13.08 -2.67
N ILE A 199 -1.79 -13.76 -3.65
CA ILE A 199 -0.31 -13.81 -3.83
C ILE A 199 0.25 -12.42 -4.15
N ASP A 200 -0.51 -11.59 -4.85
CA ASP A 200 -0.05 -10.29 -5.34
C ASP A 200 -0.19 -9.15 -4.32
N VAL A 201 -0.87 -9.37 -3.19
CA VAL A 201 -0.94 -8.43 -2.05
C VAL A 201 -0.11 -8.93 -0.87
N GLY A 202 0.10 -8.09 0.14
CA GLY A 202 0.85 -8.43 1.35
C GLY A 202 2.10 -7.58 1.53
N MET A 203 3.22 -8.22 1.87
CA MET A 203 4.53 -7.60 2.00
C MET A 203 5.59 -8.35 1.20
N GLY A 204 6.68 -7.65 0.89
CA GLY A 204 7.90 -8.19 0.32
C GLY A 204 9.13 -7.65 1.03
N VAL A 205 10.19 -8.45 1.03
CA VAL A 205 11.53 -8.05 1.40
C VAL A 205 12.42 -8.36 0.22
N ILE A 206 13.19 -7.38 -0.23
CA ILE A 206 14.14 -7.55 -1.33
C ILE A 206 15.49 -6.98 -0.92
N SER A 207 16.55 -7.64 -1.36
CA SER A 207 17.92 -7.17 -1.17
C SER A 207 18.36 -6.27 -2.33
N ILE A 208 18.95 -5.13 -1.98
CA ILE A 208 19.46 -4.15 -2.94
C ILE A 208 20.86 -3.68 -2.53
N ARG A 209 21.65 -3.31 -3.53
CA ARG A 209 22.96 -2.66 -3.33
C ARG A 209 23.16 -1.56 -4.34
N ARG A 210 24.04 -0.61 -4.02
CA ARG A 210 24.57 0.34 -4.99
C ARG A 210 25.82 -0.23 -5.64
N ASN A 211 25.84 -0.28 -6.96
CA ASN A 211 27.00 -0.76 -7.71
C ASN A 211 28.08 0.33 -7.85
N SER A 212 29.21 -0.01 -8.50
CA SER A 212 30.35 0.90 -8.68
C SER A 212 30.05 2.12 -9.57
N GLU A 213 28.99 2.06 -10.38
CA GLU A 213 28.52 3.19 -11.19
C GLU A 213 27.58 4.13 -10.40
N GLY A 214 27.27 3.78 -9.15
CA GLY A 214 26.38 4.55 -8.30
C GLY A 214 24.90 4.29 -8.54
N LYS A 215 24.52 3.23 -9.27
CA LYS A 215 23.12 2.82 -9.47
C LYS A 215 22.69 1.78 -8.45
N TRP A 216 21.42 1.81 -8.06
CA TRP A 216 20.85 0.78 -7.18
C TRP A 216 20.32 -0.40 -7.99
N GLU A 217 20.63 -1.62 -7.54
CA GLU A 217 20.24 -2.86 -8.21
C GLU A 217 19.82 -3.94 -7.22
N ARG A 218 19.00 -4.90 -7.68
CA ARG A 218 18.64 -6.11 -6.93
C ARG A 218 19.85 -7.02 -6.77
N THR A 219 19.96 -7.66 -5.61
CA THR A 219 20.98 -8.71 -5.38
C THR A 219 20.42 -10.14 -5.36
N TYR A 220 19.09 -10.29 -5.34
CA TYR A 220 18.39 -11.59 -5.33
C TYR A 220 18.90 -12.55 -4.25
N SER A 221 19.15 -12.00 -3.06
CA SER A 221 19.67 -12.77 -1.92
C SER A 221 18.68 -13.84 -1.44
N ALA A 222 19.18 -14.80 -0.67
CA ALA A 222 18.33 -15.79 0.01
C ALA A 222 17.40 -15.19 1.08
N ALA A 223 17.58 -13.91 1.44
CA ALA A 223 16.68 -13.20 2.35
C ALA A 223 15.45 -12.60 1.63
N ASP A 224 15.46 -12.56 0.29
CA ASP A 224 14.31 -12.08 -0.48
C ASP A 224 13.10 -12.97 -0.18
N ARG A 225 11.98 -12.35 0.19
CA ARG A 225 10.81 -13.07 0.71
C ARG A 225 9.52 -12.35 0.40
N ARG A 226 8.47 -13.11 0.11
CA ARG A 226 7.08 -12.65 0.15
C ARG A 226 6.35 -13.15 1.39
N ILE A 227 5.52 -12.27 1.93
CA ILE A 227 4.49 -12.58 2.92
C ILE A 227 3.19 -12.14 2.25
N THR A 228 2.39 -13.07 1.76
CA THR A 228 1.25 -12.76 0.88
C THR A 228 -0.05 -12.75 1.64
N GLY A 229 -1.14 -12.32 0.99
CA GLY A 229 -2.50 -12.44 1.51
C GLY A 229 -3.00 -13.88 1.73
N ILE A 230 -2.19 -14.89 1.38
CA ILE A 230 -2.52 -16.31 1.57
C ILE A 230 -1.38 -17.11 2.23
N SER A 231 -0.35 -16.45 2.76
CA SER A 231 0.72 -17.11 3.54
C SER A 231 0.15 -17.86 4.74
N GLY A 232 0.65 -19.07 5.00
CA GLY A 232 0.12 -19.97 6.02
C GLY A 232 -0.92 -20.97 5.53
N TRP A 233 -1.66 -20.65 4.45
CA TRP A 233 -2.73 -21.53 3.97
C TRP A 233 -2.20 -22.83 3.34
N ILE A 234 -1.24 -22.72 2.43
CA ILE A 234 -0.67 -23.87 1.67
C ILE A 234 0.74 -24.20 2.15
N ASP A 235 1.52 -23.19 2.53
CA ASP A 235 2.94 -23.32 2.84
C ASP A 235 3.25 -23.50 4.34
N SER A 236 2.22 -23.51 5.20
CA SER A 236 2.34 -23.54 6.66
C SER A 236 3.15 -22.39 7.28
N ARG A 237 3.47 -21.33 6.52
CA ARG A 237 4.18 -20.13 7.00
C ARG A 237 3.19 -19.13 7.63
N TYR A 238 2.42 -19.60 8.62
CA TYR A 238 1.42 -18.78 9.31
C TYR A 238 2.05 -17.52 9.92
N LEU A 239 1.32 -16.41 9.84
CA LEU A 239 1.56 -15.27 10.72
C LEU A 239 1.04 -15.59 12.12
N LYS A 240 1.39 -14.75 13.10
CA LYS A 240 1.05 -14.99 14.50
C LYS A 240 0.51 -13.72 15.13
N SER A 241 -0.63 -13.84 15.81
CA SER A 241 -1.14 -12.79 16.68
C SER A 241 -0.36 -12.74 18.00
N THR A 242 -0.11 -11.54 18.52
CA THR A 242 0.56 -11.32 19.81
C THR A 242 -0.11 -10.19 20.58
N GLY A 243 0.22 -10.04 21.86
CA GLY A 243 -0.40 -9.02 22.73
C GLY A 243 -1.79 -9.41 23.26
N PRO A 244 -2.50 -8.47 23.91
CA PRO A 244 -3.79 -8.77 24.57
C PRO A 244 -4.90 -9.25 23.61
N GLY A 245 -4.88 -8.83 22.35
CA GLY A 245 -5.89 -9.18 21.33
C GLY A 245 -5.95 -10.68 20.99
N VAL A 246 -4.91 -11.46 21.31
CA VAL A 246 -4.86 -12.92 21.09
C VAL A 246 -6.05 -13.65 21.71
N ALA A 247 -6.64 -13.11 22.79
CA ALA A 247 -7.81 -13.70 23.43
C ALA A 247 -9.02 -13.82 22.49
N VAL A 248 -9.15 -12.92 21.50
CA VAL A 248 -10.26 -12.93 20.53
C VAL A 248 -10.14 -14.14 19.60
N PHE A 249 -8.97 -14.38 19.03
CA PHE A 249 -8.72 -15.50 18.11
C PHE A 249 -8.91 -16.89 18.71
N ARG A 250 -8.84 -17.02 20.05
CA ARG A 250 -9.03 -18.29 20.76
C ARG A 250 -10.45 -18.45 21.32
N LYS A 251 -11.30 -17.44 21.16
CA LYS A 251 -12.64 -17.44 21.75
C LYS A 251 -13.57 -18.39 21.00
N LYS A 252 -14.39 -19.11 21.75
CA LYS A 252 -15.51 -19.90 21.23
C LYS A 252 -16.80 -19.17 21.55
N GLY A 253 -17.72 -19.08 20.60
CA GLY A 253 -18.93 -18.28 20.72
C GLY A 253 -19.90 -18.52 19.58
N LYS A 254 -20.71 -17.49 19.28
CA LYS A 254 -21.76 -17.58 18.25
C LYS A 254 -21.22 -17.59 16.82
N GLY A 255 -20.08 -16.97 16.61
CA GLY A 255 -19.49 -16.72 15.29
C GLY A 255 -18.74 -17.88 14.68
N TYR A 256 -18.19 -17.61 13.51
CA TYR A 256 -17.38 -18.52 12.73
C TYR A 256 -16.06 -18.86 13.47
N SER A 257 -15.64 -20.12 13.36
CA SER A 257 -14.37 -20.59 13.88
C SER A 257 -13.63 -21.33 12.78
N ASP A 258 -12.45 -20.82 12.44
CA ASP A 258 -11.54 -21.37 11.43
C ASP A 258 -10.67 -22.54 11.96
N GLY A 259 -10.66 -22.75 13.28
CA GLY A 259 -9.83 -23.74 13.96
C GLY A 259 -8.32 -23.42 13.98
N LEU A 260 -7.92 -22.19 13.63
CA LEU A 260 -6.50 -21.82 13.56
C LEU A 260 -5.89 -21.48 14.91
N GLY A 261 -6.71 -21.04 15.88
CA GLY A 261 -6.23 -20.54 17.16
C GLY A 261 -5.60 -19.17 16.96
N ASP A 262 -4.37 -18.95 17.43
CA ASP A 262 -3.66 -17.67 17.29
C ASP A 262 -2.81 -17.54 16.02
N ARG A 263 -2.88 -18.54 15.14
CA ARG A 263 -2.26 -18.54 13.81
C ARG A 263 -3.11 -17.73 12.85
N ILE A 264 -2.46 -16.89 12.05
CA ILE A 264 -3.10 -16.01 11.08
C ILE A 264 -2.68 -16.43 9.67
N ILE A 265 -3.65 -16.45 8.75
CA ILE A 265 -3.39 -16.64 7.32
C ILE A 265 -3.33 -15.28 6.65
N GLY A 266 -2.18 -15.02 6.05
CA GLY A 266 -1.94 -13.86 5.20
C GLY A 266 -2.04 -12.50 5.88
N THR A 267 -1.76 -11.49 5.07
CA THR A 267 -1.95 -10.07 5.37
C THR A 267 -2.26 -9.36 4.06
N PHE A 268 -3.19 -8.41 4.06
CA PHE A 268 -3.62 -7.70 2.85
C PHE A 268 -4.21 -6.33 3.18
N GLY A 269 -4.33 -5.45 2.17
CA GLY A 269 -4.62 -4.04 2.43
C GLY A 269 -3.44 -3.32 3.09
N ASN A 270 -2.22 -3.84 2.90
CA ASN A 270 -0.99 -3.28 3.44
C ASN A 270 -0.73 -1.92 2.78
N CYS A 271 -1.06 -0.83 3.48
CA CYS A 271 -1.00 0.53 2.96
C CYS A 271 0.30 1.20 3.40
N ALA A 272 0.27 1.88 4.55
CA ALA A 272 1.40 2.54 5.16
C ALA A 272 2.21 1.63 6.09
N GLY A 273 3.22 2.22 6.73
CA GLY A 273 4.04 1.50 7.68
C GLY A 273 4.95 2.40 8.51
N GLY A 274 5.88 1.76 9.20
CA GLY A 274 6.86 2.43 10.04
C GLY A 274 8.08 1.57 10.28
N THR A 275 9.19 2.19 10.66
CA THR A 275 10.42 1.48 10.98
C THR A 275 10.87 1.82 12.38
N THR A 276 11.08 0.79 13.17
CA THR A 276 11.60 0.94 14.52
C THR A 276 13.10 1.24 14.51
N PRO A 277 13.62 1.96 15.52
CA PRO A 277 15.07 2.18 15.66
C PRO A 277 15.92 0.92 15.83
N TRP A 278 15.29 -0.25 16.01
CA TRP A 278 15.97 -1.56 16.14
C TRP A 278 15.76 -2.46 14.92
N GLY A 279 15.33 -1.90 13.78
CA GLY A 279 15.33 -2.59 12.48
C GLY A 279 14.14 -3.51 12.22
N THR A 280 13.06 -3.41 13.01
CA THR A 280 11.77 -4.03 12.67
C THR A 280 10.92 -3.06 11.85
N VAL A 281 10.32 -3.57 10.77
CA VAL A 281 9.36 -2.84 9.93
C VAL A 281 7.94 -3.23 10.32
N PHE A 282 7.07 -2.23 10.37
CA PHE A 282 5.63 -2.36 10.53
C PHE A 282 4.95 -2.08 9.19
N SER A 283 3.90 -2.85 8.94
CA SER A 283 2.91 -2.61 7.89
C SER A 283 1.54 -2.49 8.53
N ALA A 284 0.65 -1.70 7.94
CA ALA A 284 -0.70 -1.49 8.43
C ALA A 284 -1.72 -1.99 7.41
N GLU A 285 -2.63 -2.87 7.86
CA GLU A 285 -3.80 -3.29 7.09
C GLU A 285 -4.86 -2.17 7.18
N GLU A 286 -5.24 -1.60 6.05
CA GLU A 286 -6.25 -0.53 5.97
C GLU A 286 -7.58 -1.07 5.47
N ASN A 287 -7.65 -1.46 4.19
CA ASN A 287 -8.89 -1.85 3.52
C ASN A 287 -9.08 -3.38 3.43
N PHE A 288 -8.78 -4.10 4.52
CA PHE A 288 -8.83 -5.56 4.58
C PHE A 288 -10.25 -6.14 4.34
N GLN A 289 -11.29 -5.37 4.66
CA GLN A 289 -12.70 -5.65 4.41
C GLN A 289 -13.04 -5.86 2.92
N ALA A 290 -12.14 -5.47 2.00
CA ALA A 290 -12.27 -5.81 0.59
C ALA A 290 -12.16 -7.32 0.31
N HIS A 291 -11.55 -8.10 1.21
CA HIS A 291 -11.27 -9.53 1.01
C HIS A 291 -11.96 -10.45 2.02
N VAL A 292 -12.22 -9.98 3.24
CA VAL A 292 -12.84 -10.74 4.34
C VAL A 292 -13.91 -9.90 5.06
N PRO A 293 -14.80 -10.50 5.87
CA PRO A 293 -15.69 -9.74 6.72
C PRO A 293 -14.96 -8.94 7.81
N GLU A 294 -15.44 -7.73 8.09
CA GLU A 294 -14.95 -6.86 9.19
C GLU A 294 -15.82 -6.98 10.46
N ASP A 295 -17.11 -7.23 10.29
CA ASP A 295 -18.06 -7.29 11.40
C ASP A 295 -17.77 -8.47 12.34
N VAL A 296 -17.98 -8.23 13.64
CA VAL A 296 -17.92 -9.27 14.69
C VAL A 296 -19.21 -9.28 15.50
N TYR A 297 -19.53 -10.43 16.09
CA TYR A 297 -20.62 -10.53 17.07
C TYR A 297 -20.28 -9.77 18.36
N PRO A 298 -21.25 -9.47 19.25
CA PRO A 298 -20.97 -8.80 20.53
C PRO A 298 -20.02 -9.56 21.46
N ASP A 299 -19.84 -10.85 21.25
CA ASP A 299 -18.83 -11.65 21.95
C ASP A 299 -17.45 -11.56 21.29
N GLY A 300 -17.27 -10.77 20.23
CA GLY A 300 -16.00 -10.61 19.49
C GLY A 300 -15.67 -11.77 18.56
N THR A 301 -16.54 -12.77 18.39
CA THR A 301 -16.32 -13.83 17.39
C THR A 301 -16.66 -13.34 15.98
N ALA A 302 -15.88 -13.76 14.99
CA ALA A 302 -16.02 -13.33 13.61
C ALA A 302 -17.36 -13.79 12.99
N VAL A 303 -17.88 -13.04 12.01
CA VAL A 303 -19.01 -13.49 11.20
C VAL A 303 -18.58 -14.55 10.17
N ASN A 304 -19.56 -15.22 9.56
CA ASN A 304 -19.29 -16.25 8.56
C ASN A 304 -18.64 -15.64 7.30
N PRO A 305 -17.67 -16.31 6.65
CA PRO A 305 -17.10 -15.86 5.37
C PRO A 305 -18.14 -15.59 4.28
N SER A 306 -19.37 -16.13 4.40
CA SER A 306 -20.50 -15.81 3.52
C SER A 306 -20.93 -14.35 3.51
N GLU A 307 -20.56 -13.55 4.53
CA GLU A 307 -20.90 -12.12 4.61
C GLU A 307 -20.09 -11.26 3.63
N THR A 308 -18.91 -11.73 3.21
CA THR A 308 -18.10 -11.10 2.15
C THR A 308 -17.89 -12.06 0.97
N PRO A 309 -18.94 -12.40 0.20
CA PRO A 309 -18.83 -13.33 -0.91
C PRO A 309 -18.04 -12.73 -2.08
N PHE A 310 -17.45 -13.61 -2.88
CA PHE A 310 -16.64 -13.23 -4.04
C PHE A 310 -17.45 -12.40 -5.03
N SER A 311 -16.85 -11.33 -5.58
CA SER A 311 -17.49 -10.45 -6.55
C SER A 311 -16.73 -10.39 -7.87
N GLY A 312 -17.42 -10.07 -8.98
CA GLY A 312 -16.81 -9.94 -10.31
C GLY A 312 -15.76 -8.83 -10.46
N ARG A 313 -15.57 -7.99 -9.43
CA ARG A 313 -14.48 -7.00 -9.35
C ARG A 313 -13.34 -7.44 -8.44
N LEU A 314 -13.17 -8.75 -8.25
CA LEU A 314 -12.13 -9.34 -7.39
C LEU A 314 -12.20 -8.91 -5.91
N GLY A 315 -13.36 -8.50 -5.42
CA GLY A 315 -13.63 -8.39 -3.97
C GLY A 315 -14.00 -9.76 -3.38
N GLY A 316 -13.79 -9.94 -2.07
CA GLY A 316 -14.12 -11.17 -1.35
C GLY A 316 -13.21 -12.36 -1.67
N LEU A 317 -11.93 -12.11 -1.99
CA LEU A 317 -10.97 -13.17 -2.34
C LEU A 317 -10.76 -14.18 -1.20
N GLY A 318 -10.95 -13.76 0.06
CA GLY A 318 -10.85 -14.66 1.21
C GLY A 318 -12.01 -15.66 1.32
N ASN A 319 -13.16 -15.39 0.70
CA ASN A 319 -14.39 -16.18 0.85
C ASN A 319 -14.16 -17.67 0.53
N VAL A 320 -13.61 -17.98 -0.64
CA VAL A 320 -13.45 -19.37 -1.13
C VAL A 320 -12.54 -20.24 -0.24
N PHE A 321 -11.70 -19.59 0.58
CA PHE A 321 -10.81 -20.23 1.53
C PHE A 321 -11.37 -20.29 2.96
N GLY A 322 -12.52 -19.65 3.20
CA GLY A 322 -13.10 -19.54 4.53
C GLY A 322 -12.35 -18.57 5.44
N LEU A 323 -11.70 -17.55 4.89
CA LEU A 323 -11.01 -16.55 5.71
C LEU A 323 -12.02 -15.57 6.32
N ALA A 324 -11.75 -15.17 7.56
CA ALA A 324 -12.47 -14.12 8.27
C ALA A 324 -11.46 -13.10 8.82
N GLY A 325 -11.89 -11.84 8.94
CA GLY A 325 -11.12 -10.75 9.55
C GLY A 325 -11.20 -10.75 11.07
#